data_AF-A0A291IGX6-F1
#
_entry.id   AF-A0A291IGX6-F1
#
_cell.length_a   1.000
_cell.length_b   1.000
_cell.length_c   1.000
_cell.angle_alpha   90.00
_cell.angle_beta   90.00
_cell.angle_gamma   90.00
#
_symmetry.space_group_name_H-M   'P 1'
#
loop_
_entity.id
_entity.type
_entity.pdbx_description
1 polymer ?
#
loop_
_entity_poly.entity_id
_entity_poly.type
_entity_poly.pdbx_seq_one_letter_code
_entity_poly.pdbx_strand_id
1 'polypeptide(L)'
;MSYFLWVEDFALVDNSRNIKGTADKLFGGIYPPDTFLNEDRDLKDSLKKHNTFLELNFQDALKFINTRLIDVDYIILDIDLPAYGDDEIDESVLGVLKEFEGYTPSADQDDETKQKEACANLKKNAGFYLYAKLVFELGFPKQHIQFFSNHGAEAKTIEDSFRAAKITPPEIYLKSDDAIRQWVGDCFNSPYSRLRRGIIEGCKQLKKLKNNLRFSSFSVEGKSAFLDADDYIDILENFLPLREPENKTALYKLFIRTLAHEWEESVEPKRLDEDQVTFAFSWIMKMTRNWIAHNSTSIFTNLIEKDVAYLFICNMRAIFDLGSNAERYEEYLLELFVKETETGNIEDSKRKIMEKNIPLVKHYVSYFNEKTKRTKVHNILHDLQNNKERLKTKGDDFFITGLYHCFWYLTSEHDDKKDKAAENRNDPNQVYISRFYTFKCFDYSQSDFLLKFSSHIYRRSFLRPNQ
;
A
#
# COMPACT_ATOMS: atom_id res chain seq x y z
N MET A 1 -0.38 -6.89 0.76
CA MET A 1 -1.26 -7.66 1.67
C MET A 1 -2.61 -7.00 1.77
N SER A 2 -3.47 -7.29 0.81
CA SER A 2 -4.84 -6.80 0.83
C SER A 2 -5.66 -7.40 1.98
N TYR A 3 -6.68 -6.68 2.42
CA TYR A 3 -7.54 -7.13 3.52
C TYR A 3 -8.77 -7.85 2.94
N PHE A 4 -9.18 -8.95 3.55
CA PHE A 4 -10.28 -9.79 3.06
C PHE A 4 -11.43 -9.84 4.07
N LEU A 5 -12.66 -9.83 3.57
CA LEU A 5 -13.81 -10.42 4.26
C LEU A 5 -14.06 -11.80 3.64
N TRP A 6 -14.12 -12.84 4.45
CA TRP A 6 -14.50 -14.17 4.03
C TRP A 6 -15.77 -14.57 4.77
N VAL A 7 -16.82 -14.88 4.00
CA VAL A 7 -18.12 -15.32 4.52
C VAL A 7 -18.32 -16.78 4.17
N GLU A 8 -18.41 -17.63 5.19
CA GLU A 8 -18.35 -19.09 5.03
C GLU A 8 -19.00 -19.80 6.22
N ASP A 9 -19.86 -20.79 5.95
CA ASP A 9 -20.60 -21.50 7.00
C ASP A 9 -19.97 -22.84 7.41
N PHE A 10 -18.94 -23.31 6.69
CA PHE A 10 -18.27 -24.60 6.88
C PHE A 10 -19.24 -25.76 7.07
N ALA A 11 -20.29 -25.82 6.24
CA ALA A 11 -21.31 -26.86 6.31
C ALA A 11 -20.71 -28.28 6.44
N LEU A 12 -21.41 -29.14 7.22
CA LEU A 12 -21.00 -30.52 7.45
C LEU A 12 -21.01 -31.32 6.14
N VAL A 13 -19.87 -31.93 5.81
CA VAL A 13 -19.75 -32.93 4.74
C VAL A 13 -19.38 -34.26 5.39
N ASP A 14 -20.21 -35.29 5.17
CA ASP A 14 -20.03 -36.63 5.76
C ASP A 14 -19.82 -36.62 7.28
N ASN A 15 -20.63 -35.86 8.02
CA ASN A 15 -20.55 -35.65 9.48
C ASN A 15 -19.24 -35.01 9.98
N SER A 16 -18.47 -34.36 9.10
CA SER A 16 -17.24 -33.66 9.47
C SER A 16 -17.19 -32.26 8.86
N ARG A 17 -16.60 -31.30 9.58
CA ARG A 17 -16.30 -29.96 9.05
C ARG A 17 -14.84 -29.90 8.66
N ASN A 18 -14.55 -29.54 7.41
CA ASN A 18 -13.17 -29.37 6.93
C ASN A 18 -12.74 -27.89 7.01
N ILE A 19 -12.79 -27.31 8.20
CA ILE A 19 -12.51 -25.87 8.44
C ILE A 19 -11.08 -25.52 8.04
N LYS A 20 -10.09 -26.21 8.63
CA LYS A 20 -8.68 -25.99 8.35
C LYS A 20 -8.32 -26.23 6.89
N GLY A 21 -8.80 -27.31 6.29
CA GLY A 21 -8.49 -27.63 4.90
C GLY A 21 -9.08 -26.61 3.92
N THR A 22 -10.27 -26.08 4.21
CA THR A 22 -10.88 -25.01 3.41
C THR A 22 -10.10 -23.70 3.55
N ALA A 23 -9.69 -23.32 4.76
CA ALA A 23 -8.87 -22.14 4.99
C ALA A 23 -7.48 -22.23 4.32
N ASP A 24 -6.80 -23.39 4.45
CA ASP A 24 -5.53 -23.65 3.78
C ASP A 24 -5.69 -23.69 2.24
N LYS A 25 -6.85 -24.09 1.74
CA LYS A 25 -7.12 -24.03 0.30
C LYS A 25 -7.13 -22.60 -0.23
N LEU A 26 -7.79 -21.69 0.48
CA LEU A 26 -7.88 -20.27 0.09
C LEU A 26 -6.58 -19.50 0.34
N PHE A 27 -6.03 -19.61 1.55
CA PHE A 27 -4.95 -18.76 2.03
C PHE A 27 -3.61 -19.48 2.19
N GLY A 28 -3.55 -20.78 1.87
CA GLY A 28 -2.31 -21.54 1.87
C GLY A 28 -1.29 -20.93 0.90
N GLY A 29 -0.06 -20.74 1.37
CA GLY A 29 1.01 -20.10 0.61
C GLY A 29 1.11 -18.58 0.82
N ILE A 30 0.07 -17.91 1.32
CA ILE A 30 0.15 -16.50 1.76
C ILE A 30 0.23 -16.37 3.27
N TYR A 31 -0.39 -17.28 4.02
CA TYR A 31 -0.28 -17.35 5.48
C TYR A 31 0.51 -18.58 5.96
N PRO A 32 1.19 -18.47 7.12
CA PRO A 32 1.83 -19.61 7.76
C PRO A 32 0.84 -20.77 8.05
N PRO A 33 1.28 -22.05 7.98
CA PRO A 33 0.38 -23.19 8.22
C PRO A 33 -0.25 -23.25 9.61
N ASP A 34 0.38 -22.65 10.62
CA ASP A 34 -0.12 -22.52 12.00
C ASP A 34 -1.25 -21.49 12.13
N THR A 35 -1.50 -20.67 11.10
CA THR A 35 -2.66 -19.79 11.02
C THR A 35 -3.98 -20.58 10.93
N PHE A 36 -3.96 -21.77 10.32
CA PHE A 36 -5.18 -22.53 10.01
C PHE A 36 -5.54 -23.52 11.14
N LEU A 37 -6.58 -23.16 11.90
CA LEU A 37 -7.09 -23.90 13.06
C LEU A 37 -8.42 -24.59 12.73
N ASN A 38 -8.79 -25.61 13.52
CA ASN A 38 -9.96 -26.45 13.26
C ASN A 38 -11.24 -25.97 13.95
N GLU A 39 -11.16 -24.96 14.81
CA GLU A 39 -12.32 -24.39 15.52
C GLU A 39 -12.64 -23.01 14.97
N ASP A 40 -13.93 -22.70 14.79
CA ASP A 40 -14.37 -21.48 14.10
C ASP A 40 -13.85 -20.21 14.77
N ARG A 41 -13.97 -20.14 16.11
CA ARG A 41 -13.53 -19.00 16.92
C ARG A 41 -12.02 -18.80 16.82
N ASP A 42 -11.27 -19.88 16.93
CA ASP A 42 -9.81 -19.84 16.90
C ASP A 42 -9.31 -19.46 15.50
N LEU A 43 -9.94 -19.99 14.44
CA LEU A 43 -9.64 -19.63 13.06
C LEU A 43 -9.95 -18.15 12.82
N LYS A 44 -11.10 -17.65 13.26
CA LYS A 44 -11.49 -16.24 13.13
C LYS A 44 -10.47 -15.31 13.80
N ASP A 45 -10.06 -15.61 15.03
CA ASP A 45 -9.07 -14.82 15.77
C ASP A 45 -7.67 -14.91 15.13
N SER A 46 -7.31 -16.07 14.57
CA SER A 46 -6.05 -16.28 13.85
C SER A 46 -5.99 -15.48 12.55
N LEU A 47 -7.01 -15.61 11.68
CA LEU A 47 -7.09 -14.88 10.40
C LEU A 47 -7.12 -13.36 10.60
N LYS A 48 -7.76 -12.88 11.67
CA LYS A 48 -7.82 -11.46 12.00
C LYS A 48 -6.44 -10.85 12.24
N LYS A 49 -5.46 -11.61 12.75
CA LYS A 49 -4.07 -11.15 12.90
C LYS A 49 -3.40 -10.87 11.55
N HIS A 50 -3.90 -11.51 10.50
CA HIS A 50 -3.47 -11.35 9.11
C HIS A 50 -4.42 -10.46 8.29
N ASN A 51 -5.30 -9.71 8.95
CA ASN A 51 -6.28 -8.79 8.33
C ASN A 51 -7.29 -9.47 7.39
N THR A 52 -7.61 -10.73 7.68
CA THR A 52 -8.74 -11.45 7.08
C THR A 52 -9.82 -11.60 8.14
N PHE A 53 -11.01 -11.10 7.84
CA PHE A 53 -12.19 -11.16 8.72
C PHE A 53 -13.08 -12.31 8.27
N LEU A 54 -13.40 -13.23 9.18
CA LEU A 54 -14.25 -14.38 8.92
C LEU A 54 -15.62 -14.18 9.57
N GLU A 55 -16.69 -14.24 8.78
CA GLU A 55 -18.07 -14.22 9.25
C GLU A 55 -18.78 -15.52 8.85
N LEU A 56 -19.54 -16.12 9.77
CA LEU A 56 -19.97 -17.52 9.66
C LEU A 56 -21.43 -17.70 9.23
N ASN A 57 -22.17 -16.60 9.14
CA ASN A 57 -23.58 -16.59 8.83
C ASN A 57 -23.95 -15.25 8.16
N PHE A 58 -25.16 -15.19 7.62
CA PHE A 58 -25.66 -14.02 6.92
C PHE A 58 -25.78 -12.79 7.82
N GLN A 59 -26.28 -12.95 9.05
CA GLN A 59 -26.44 -11.85 10.02
C GLN A 59 -25.11 -11.14 10.30
N ASP A 60 -24.08 -11.89 10.63
CA ASP A 60 -22.75 -11.36 10.94
C ASP A 60 -22.11 -10.71 9.72
N ALA A 61 -22.24 -11.33 8.56
CA ALA A 61 -21.75 -10.77 7.29
C ALA A 61 -22.45 -9.45 6.95
N LEU A 62 -23.78 -9.39 7.08
CA LEU A 62 -24.57 -8.19 6.82
C LEU A 62 -24.19 -7.07 7.79
N LYS A 63 -24.03 -7.38 9.08
CA LYS A 63 -23.57 -6.44 10.10
C LYS A 63 -22.18 -5.91 9.78
N PHE A 64 -21.25 -6.76 9.38
CA PHE A 64 -19.91 -6.35 8.96
C PHE A 64 -19.99 -5.40 7.76
N ILE A 65 -20.72 -5.78 6.72
CA ILE A 65 -20.87 -5.00 5.49
C ILE A 65 -21.47 -3.62 5.78
N ASN A 66 -22.46 -3.53 6.66
CA ASN A 66 -23.10 -2.24 6.97
C ASN A 66 -22.22 -1.30 7.81
N THR A 67 -21.24 -1.82 8.55
CA THR A 67 -20.50 -1.03 9.56
C THR A 67 -19.01 -0.89 9.27
N ARG A 68 -18.42 -1.84 8.53
CA ARG A 68 -16.97 -2.02 8.43
C ARG A 68 -16.49 -2.32 7.01
N LEU A 69 -17.30 -2.09 5.98
CA LEU A 69 -16.92 -2.36 4.59
C LEU A 69 -15.62 -1.64 4.17
N ILE A 70 -15.35 -0.45 4.71
CA ILE A 70 -14.12 0.31 4.42
C ILE A 70 -12.84 -0.39 4.93
N ASP A 71 -12.98 -1.34 5.86
CA ASP A 71 -11.86 -2.07 6.42
C ASP A 71 -11.32 -3.15 5.47
N VAL A 72 -12.04 -3.52 4.41
CA VAL A 72 -11.64 -4.60 3.50
C VAL A 72 -11.40 -4.12 2.08
N ASP A 73 -10.59 -4.88 1.35
CA ASP A 73 -10.29 -4.63 -0.06
C ASP A 73 -11.00 -5.63 -0.98
N TYR A 74 -11.16 -6.88 -0.51
CA TYR A 74 -11.72 -8.00 -1.25
C TYR A 74 -12.69 -8.79 -0.39
N ILE A 75 -13.64 -9.48 -1.02
CA ILE A 75 -14.67 -10.29 -0.36
C ILE A 75 -14.73 -11.67 -1.02
N ILE A 76 -14.75 -12.72 -0.20
CA ILE A 76 -14.99 -14.10 -0.62
C ILE A 76 -16.34 -14.52 0.00
N LEU A 77 -17.28 -14.98 -0.83
CA LEU A 77 -18.63 -15.34 -0.40
C LEU A 77 -18.92 -16.82 -0.67
N ASP A 78 -19.49 -17.51 0.30
CA ASP A 78 -20.27 -18.71 0.02
C ASP A 78 -21.64 -18.34 -0.59
N ILE A 79 -22.24 -19.27 -1.32
CA ILE A 79 -23.54 -19.14 -1.98
C ILE A 79 -24.65 -19.26 -0.95
N ASP A 80 -24.57 -20.30 -0.13
CA ASP A 80 -25.55 -20.61 0.89
C ASP A 80 -24.98 -20.34 2.28
N LEU A 81 -25.76 -19.61 3.07
CA LEU A 81 -25.34 -19.20 4.41
C LEU A 81 -26.54 -19.33 5.35
N PRO A 82 -26.37 -19.85 6.57
CA PRO A 82 -27.43 -19.79 7.56
C PRO A 82 -27.80 -18.33 7.83
N ALA A 83 -29.10 -18.06 8.00
CA ALA A 83 -29.61 -16.70 8.21
C ALA A 83 -28.99 -16.03 9.44
N TYR A 84 -28.73 -16.80 10.49
CA TYR A 84 -28.15 -16.38 11.77
C TYR A 84 -27.44 -17.58 12.44
N GLY A 85 -26.60 -17.29 13.44
CA GLY A 85 -25.87 -18.28 14.24
C GLY A 85 -26.61 -18.70 15.51
N ASP A 86 -25.89 -18.78 16.63
CA ASP A 86 -26.45 -19.11 17.94
C ASP A 86 -27.20 -17.94 18.61
N ASP A 87 -27.05 -16.72 18.08
CA ASP A 87 -27.70 -15.51 18.57
C ASP A 87 -29.16 -15.39 18.10
N GLU A 88 -29.95 -14.53 18.74
CA GLU A 88 -31.28 -14.17 18.23
C GLU A 88 -31.20 -13.42 16.89
N ILE A 89 -32.25 -13.56 16.06
CA ILE A 89 -32.36 -12.83 14.79
C ILE A 89 -32.48 -11.34 15.08
N ASP A 90 -31.58 -10.55 14.52
CA ASP A 90 -31.58 -9.10 14.66
C ASP A 90 -32.56 -8.40 13.70
N GLU A 91 -32.80 -7.10 13.95
CA GLU A 91 -33.72 -6.29 13.14
C GLU A 91 -33.33 -6.22 11.66
N SER A 92 -32.04 -6.33 11.34
CA SER A 92 -31.56 -6.24 9.97
C SER A 92 -31.96 -7.48 9.17
N VAL A 93 -31.78 -8.67 9.76
CA VAL A 93 -32.20 -9.93 9.15
C VAL A 93 -33.72 -10.05 9.14
N LEU A 94 -34.41 -9.64 10.20
CA LEU A 94 -35.88 -9.57 10.20
C LEU A 94 -36.41 -8.67 9.08
N GLY A 95 -35.74 -7.54 8.82
CA GLY A 95 -36.05 -6.66 7.69
C GLY A 95 -35.96 -7.38 6.35
N VAL A 96 -34.88 -8.14 6.14
CA VAL A 96 -34.68 -8.95 4.91
C VAL A 96 -35.75 -10.02 4.78
N LEU A 97 -36.02 -10.78 5.84
CA LEU A 97 -37.05 -11.83 5.84
C LEU A 97 -38.43 -11.26 5.55
N LYS A 98 -38.73 -10.06 6.06
CA LYS A 98 -40.00 -9.37 5.79
C LYS A 98 -40.11 -8.91 4.34
N GLU A 99 -39.06 -8.30 3.82
CA GLU A 99 -39.07 -7.70 2.48
C GLU A 99 -39.04 -8.76 1.38
N PHE A 100 -38.21 -9.79 1.53
CA PHE A 100 -37.93 -10.75 0.46
C PHE A 100 -38.63 -12.10 0.64
N GLU A 101 -38.87 -12.52 1.89
CA GLU A 101 -39.52 -13.81 2.20
C GLU A 101 -40.97 -13.65 2.71
N GLY A 102 -41.45 -12.40 2.86
CA GLY A 102 -42.81 -12.10 3.33
C GLY A 102 -43.06 -12.47 4.80
N TYR A 103 -42.02 -12.76 5.58
CA TYR A 103 -42.15 -13.16 6.97
C TYR A 103 -42.35 -11.97 7.90
N THR A 104 -43.38 -12.01 8.74
CA THR A 104 -43.60 -11.02 9.80
C THR A 104 -43.81 -11.77 11.12
N PRO A 105 -43.04 -11.46 12.18
CA PRO A 105 -43.20 -12.11 13.48
C PRO A 105 -44.62 -11.96 14.02
N SER A 106 -45.15 -13.06 14.56
CA SER A 106 -46.50 -13.17 15.11
C SER A 106 -46.49 -13.96 16.42
N ALA A 107 -47.51 -13.76 17.26
CA ALA A 107 -47.63 -14.51 18.52
C ALA A 107 -48.25 -15.91 18.33
N ASP A 108 -48.45 -16.34 17.09
CA ASP A 108 -49.12 -17.61 16.76
C ASP A 108 -48.16 -18.80 16.92
N GLN A 109 -48.69 -19.98 17.26
CA GLN A 109 -47.87 -21.20 17.38
C GLN A 109 -47.19 -21.61 16.06
N ASP A 110 -47.73 -21.17 14.93
CA ASP A 110 -47.18 -21.44 13.59
C ASP A 110 -46.00 -20.51 13.24
N ASP A 111 -45.69 -19.50 14.05
CA ASP A 111 -44.67 -18.49 13.77
C ASP A 111 -43.28 -19.12 13.64
N GLU A 112 -42.92 -20.04 14.54
CA GLU A 112 -41.63 -20.73 14.52
C GLU A 112 -41.44 -21.54 13.22
N THR A 113 -42.52 -22.13 12.70
CA THR A 113 -42.47 -22.90 11.44
C THR A 113 -42.28 -21.95 10.26
N LYS A 114 -43.04 -20.84 10.21
CA LYS A 114 -42.92 -19.82 9.16
C LYS A 114 -41.54 -19.16 9.17
N GLN A 115 -40.98 -18.90 10.36
CA GLN A 115 -39.64 -18.36 10.52
C GLN A 115 -38.59 -19.32 9.97
N LYS A 116 -38.67 -20.61 10.33
CA LYS A 116 -37.76 -21.65 9.82
C LYS A 116 -37.83 -21.78 8.30
N GLU A 117 -39.03 -21.73 7.72
CA GLU A 117 -39.21 -21.75 6.26
C GLU A 117 -38.59 -20.52 5.59
N ALA A 118 -38.83 -19.33 6.12
CA ALA A 118 -38.26 -18.08 5.61
C ALA A 118 -36.73 -18.09 5.70
N CYS A 119 -36.16 -18.53 6.84
CA CYS A 119 -34.72 -18.68 7.00
C CYS A 119 -34.11 -19.71 6.05
N ALA A 120 -34.80 -20.83 5.79
CA ALA A 120 -34.36 -21.84 4.83
C ALA A 120 -34.37 -21.34 3.39
N ASN A 121 -35.32 -20.47 3.04
CA ASN A 121 -35.34 -19.81 1.72
C ASN A 121 -34.24 -18.76 1.59
N LEU A 122 -34.06 -17.92 2.62
CA LEU A 122 -32.96 -16.96 2.67
C LEU A 122 -31.62 -17.66 2.53
N LYS A 123 -31.41 -18.82 3.20
CA LYS A 123 -30.15 -19.57 3.11
C LYS A 123 -29.77 -19.87 1.66
N LYS A 124 -30.71 -20.24 0.79
CA LYS A 124 -30.43 -20.59 -0.62
C LYS A 124 -29.98 -19.40 -1.47
N ASN A 125 -30.32 -18.17 -1.07
CA ASN A 125 -30.04 -16.93 -1.82
C ASN A 125 -29.17 -15.94 -1.04
N ALA A 126 -28.65 -16.32 0.13
CA ALA A 126 -27.94 -15.43 1.04
C ALA A 126 -26.71 -14.79 0.36
N GLY A 127 -25.89 -15.59 -0.34
CA GLY A 127 -24.75 -15.08 -1.09
C GLY A 127 -25.13 -14.12 -2.21
N PHE A 128 -26.22 -14.39 -2.93
CA PHE A 128 -26.76 -13.47 -3.95
C PHE A 128 -27.22 -12.15 -3.34
N TYR A 129 -27.93 -12.20 -2.22
CA TYR A 129 -28.37 -11.00 -1.52
C TYR A 129 -27.19 -10.13 -1.09
N LEU A 130 -26.19 -10.73 -0.42
CA LEU A 130 -24.99 -10.00 0.00
C LEU A 130 -24.27 -9.39 -1.19
N TYR A 131 -24.10 -10.13 -2.30
CA TYR A 131 -23.51 -9.61 -3.52
C TYR A 131 -24.31 -8.44 -4.09
N ALA A 132 -25.64 -8.57 -4.19
CA ALA A 132 -26.50 -7.52 -4.74
C ALA A 132 -26.40 -6.24 -3.91
N LYS A 133 -26.46 -6.35 -2.58
CA LYS A 133 -26.26 -5.22 -1.67
C LYS A 133 -24.90 -4.57 -1.86
N LEU A 134 -23.82 -5.37 -1.86
CA LEU A 134 -22.46 -4.90 -2.04
C LEU A 134 -22.29 -4.11 -3.34
N VAL A 135 -22.76 -4.65 -4.46
CA VAL A 135 -22.53 -4.06 -5.78
C VAL A 135 -23.48 -2.91 -6.08
N PHE A 136 -24.78 -3.06 -5.82
CA PHE A 136 -25.80 -2.09 -6.27
C PHE A 136 -26.11 -1.01 -5.24
N GLU A 137 -26.12 -1.34 -3.95
CA GLU A 137 -26.42 -0.36 -2.90
C GLU A 137 -25.15 0.35 -2.41
N LEU A 138 -24.08 -0.42 -2.20
CA LEU A 138 -22.85 0.08 -1.57
C LEU A 138 -21.74 0.44 -2.57
N GLY A 139 -21.93 0.12 -3.86
CA GLY A 139 -20.96 0.44 -4.91
C GLY A 139 -19.62 -0.29 -4.78
N PHE A 140 -19.58 -1.42 -4.06
CA PHE A 140 -18.38 -2.23 -3.92
C PHE A 140 -18.00 -2.84 -5.28
N PRO A 141 -16.71 -2.84 -5.67
CA PRO A 141 -16.33 -3.29 -6.99
C PRO A 141 -16.59 -4.78 -7.17
N LYS A 142 -17.45 -5.15 -8.13
CA LYS A 142 -17.81 -6.55 -8.38
C LYS A 142 -16.61 -7.46 -8.62
N GLN A 143 -15.53 -6.95 -9.24
CA GLN A 143 -14.31 -7.72 -9.50
C GLN A 143 -13.45 -7.95 -8.24
N HIS A 144 -13.85 -7.37 -7.09
CA HIS A 144 -13.24 -7.63 -5.79
C HIS A 144 -14.08 -8.62 -4.96
N ILE A 145 -15.14 -9.19 -5.52
CA ILE A 145 -15.99 -10.18 -4.87
C ILE A 145 -15.85 -11.50 -5.62
N GLN A 146 -15.56 -12.58 -4.90
CA GLN A 146 -15.42 -13.91 -5.48
C GLN A 146 -16.27 -14.93 -4.74
N PHE A 147 -17.05 -15.72 -5.47
CA PHE A 147 -17.79 -16.85 -4.89
C PHE A 147 -16.92 -18.08 -4.76
N PHE A 148 -17.05 -18.78 -3.64
CA PHE A 148 -16.34 -20.02 -3.32
C PHE A 148 -17.25 -20.98 -2.54
N SER A 149 -17.74 -22.04 -3.20
CA SER A 149 -18.78 -22.92 -2.62
C SER A 149 -18.62 -24.39 -3.03
N ASN A 150 -19.19 -25.33 -2.26
CA ASN A 150 -19.23 -26.76 -2.62
C ASN A 150 -20.59 -27.18 -3.20
N HIS A 151 -21.56 -26.28 -3.17
CA HIS A 151 -22.96 -26.56 -3.41
C HIS A 151 -23.29 -26.44 -4.91
N GLY A 152 -22.84 -27.42 -5.70
CA GLY A 152 -22.99 -27.42 -7.16
C GLY A 152 -24.46 -27.45 -7.65
N ALA A 153 -25.40 -27.93 -6.84
CA ALA A 153 -26.82 -27.88 -7.16
C ALA A 153 -27.41 -26.47 -6.90
N GLU A 154 -26.99 -25.84 -5.81
CA GLU A 154 -27.35 -24.47 -5.43
C GLU A 154 -26.64 -23.43 -6.30
N ALA A 155 -25.50 -23.77 -6.89
CA ALA A 155 -24.83 -22.97 -7.92
C ALA A 155 -25.75 -22.70 -9.11
N LYS A 156 -26.63 -23.65 -9.47
CA LYS A 156 -27.64 -23.43 -10.50
C LYS A 156 -28.73 -22.45 -10.04
N THR A 157 -29.18 -22.59 -8.79
CA THR A 157 -30.17 -21.69 -8.19
C THR A 157 -29.65 -20.25 -8.13
N ILE A 158 -28.40 -20.04 -7.70
CA ILE A 158 -27.81 -18.70 -7.63
C ILE A 158 -27.59 -18.11 -9.04
N GLU A 159 -27.15 -18.93 -10.01
CA GLU A 159 -27.04 -18.51 -11.41
C GLU A 159 -28.40 -18.07 -11.97
N ASP A 160 -29.46 -18.82 -11.69
CA ASP A 160 -30.82 -18.49 -12.10
C ASP A 160 -31.28 -17.17 -11.46
N SER A 161 -30.95 -16.93 -10.18
CA SER A 161 -31.20 -15.64 -9.51
C SER A 161 -30.48 -14.47 -10.19
N PHE A 162 -29.20 -14.62 -10.56
CA PHE A 162 -28.46 -13.61 -11.32
C PHE A 162 -29.10 -13.36 -12.70
N ARG A 163 -29.45 -14.41 -13.43
CA ARG A 163 -30.08 -14.29 -14.77
C ARG A 163 -31.47 -13.69 -14.70
N ALA A 164 -32.26 -14.01 -13.67
CA ALA A 164 -33.57 -13.41 -13.43
C ALA A 164 -33.44 -11.90 -13.20
N ALA A 165 -32.43 -11.48 -12.43
CA ALA A 165 -32.08 -10.08 -12.20
C ALA A 165 -31.38 -9.39 -13.40
N LYS A 166 -31.16 -10.10 -14.53
CA LYS A 166 -30.45 -9.61 -15.73
C LYS A 166 -29.00 -9.19 -15.44
N ILE A 167 -28.38 -9.84 -14.47
CA ILE A 167 -26.99 -9.66 -14.10
C ILE A 167 -26.17 -10.82 -14.69
N THR A 168 -25.01 -10.52 -15.27
CA THR A 168 -24.06 -11.56 -15.63
C THR A 168 -23.57 -12.26 -14.36
N PRO A 169 -23.80 -13.57 -14.19
CA PRO A 169 -23.34 -14.29 -13.01
C PRO A 169 -21.82 -14.14 -12.88
N PRO A 170 -21.30 -13.86 -11.68
CA PRO A 170 -19.87 -13.94 -11.42
C PRO A 170 -19.39 -15.39 -11.58
N GLU A 171 -18.09 -15.57 -11.77
CA GLU A 171 -17.48 -16.88 -11.71
C GLU A 171 -17.65 -17.46 -10.29
N ILE A 172 -17.98 -18.74 -10.18
CA ILE A 172 -18.14 -19.46 -8.92
C ILE A 172 -17.07 -20.54 -8.90
N TYR A 173 -16.10 -20.43 -8.00
CA TYR A 173 -15.12 -21.49 -7.80
C TYR A 173 -15.69 -22.57 -6.88
N LEU A 174 -15.50 -23.83 -7.26
CA LEU A 174 -15.83 -24.93 -6.37
C LEU A 174 -14.76 -25.06 -5.27
N LYS A 175 -15.08 -25.58 -4.07
CA LYS A 175 -14.01 -25.89 -3.09
C LYS A 175 -13.08 -27.02 -3.54
N SER A 176 -13.36 -27.67 -4.68
CA SER A 176 -12.42 -28.52 -5.40
C SER A 176 -11.44 -27.76 -6.31
N ASP A 177 -11.74 -26.52 -6.72
CA ASP A 177 -10.87 -25.74 -7.62
C ASP A 177 -9.67 -25.15 -6.89
N ASP A 178 -8.48 -25.33 -7.47
CA ASP A 178 -7.26 -24.71 -6.96
C ASP A 178 -7.05 -23.28 -7.50
N ALA A 179 -7.81 -22.88 -8.53
CA ALA A 179 -7.72 -21.56 -9.16
C ALA A 179 -8.09 -20.41 -8.21
N ILE A 180 -8.96 -20.64 -7.23
CA ILE A 180 -9.29 -19.64 -6.21
C ILE A 180 -8.05 -19.19 -5.42
N ARG A 181 -7.12 -20.11 -5.15
CA ARG A 181 -5.88 -19.79 -4.42
C ARG A 181 -5.02 -18.82 -5.21
N GLN A 182 -4.99 -18.99 -6.54
CA GLN A 182 -4.30 -18.06 -7.41
C GLN A 182 -4.96 -16.68 -7.36
N TRP A 183 -6.28 -16.60 -7.44
CA TRP A 183 -7.01 -15.34 -7.33
C TRP A 183 -6.75 -14.62 -5.99
N VAL A 184 -6.81 -15.36 -4.87
CA VAL A 184 -6.50 -14.81 -3.53
C VAL A 184 -5.05 -14.34 -3.48
N GLY A 185 -4.10 -15.11 -4.01
CA GLY A 185 -2.69 -14.74 -4.10
C GLY A 185 -2.46 -13.45 -4.92
N ASP A 186 -3.06 -13.36 -6.10
CA ASP A 186 -2.97 -12.18 -6.98
C ASP A 186 -3.55 -10.93 -6.30
N CYS A 187 -4.69 -11.08 -5.62
CA CYS A 187 -5.32 -10.02 -4.85
C CYS A 187 -4.46 -9.62 -3.64
N PHE A 188 -3.90 -10.58 -2.91
CA PHE A 188 -3.05 -10.34 -1.74
C PHE A 188 -1.74 -9.60 -2.10
N ASN A 189 -1.16 -9.97 -3.25
CA ASN A 189 0.11 -9.44 -3.74
C ASN A 189 -0.04 -8.25 -4.69
N SER A 190 -1.26 -7.80 -4.97
CA SER A 190 -1.52 -6.59 -5.77
C SER A 190 -0.71 -5.40 -5.25
N PRO A 191 0.23 -4.85 -6.07
CA PRO A 191 1.01 -3.68 -5.67
C PRO A 191 0.11 -2.47 -5.37
N TYR A 192 -0.93 -2.28 -6.17
CA TYR A 192 -1.86 -1.16 -5.99
C TYR A 192 -2.58 -1.25 -4.65
N SER A 193 -3.16 -2.42 -4.34
CA SER A 193 -3.87 -2.64 -3.08
C SER A 193 -2.93 -2.53 -1.89
N ARG A 194 -1.66 -2.98 -2.04
CA ARG A 194 -0.63 -2.80 -1.02
C ARG A 194 -0.32 -1.34 -0.76
N LEU A 195 -0.07 -0.55 -1.81
CA LEU A 195 0.15 0.90 -1.68
C LEU A 195 -1.05 1.58 -1.00
N ARG A 196 -2.26 1.34 -1.51
CA ARG A 196 -3.49 1.94 -1.00
C ARG A 196 -3.67 1.67 0.49
N ARG A 197 -3.60 0.41 0.88
CA ARG A 197 -3.81 0.00 2.27
C ARG A 197 -2.70 0.54 3.18
N GLY A 198 -1.45 0.61 2.71
CA GLY A 198 -0.35 1.18 3.49
C GLY A 198 -0.49 2.67 3.73
N ILE A 199 -1.01 3.42 2.76
CA ILE A 199 -1.37 4.83 2.96
C ILE A 199 -2.52 4.97 3.96
N ILE A 200 -3.59 4.18 3.83
CA ILE A 200 -4.74 4.23 4.75
C ILE A 200 -4.32 3.94 6.19
N GLU A 201 -3.58 2.84 6.41
CA GLU A 201 -3.12 2.47 7.75
C GLU A 201 -2.13 3.51 8.32
N GLY A 202 -1.25 4.05 7.47
CA GLY A 202 -0.36 5.15 7.83
C GLY A 202 -1.14 6.38 8.29
N CYS A 203 -2.12 6.81 7.50
CA CYS A 203 -2.99 7.94 7.84
C CYS A 203 -3.75 7.72 9.16
N LYS A 204 -4.39 6.55 9.33
CA LYS A 204 -5.10 6.18 10.58
C LYS A 204 -4.18 6.22 11.80
N GLN A 205 -2.93 5.80 11.64
CA GLN A 205 -1.94 5.86 12.71
C GLN A 205 -1.48 7.29 12.99
N LEU A 206 -1.15 8.06 11.95
CA LEU A 206 -0.62 9.43 12.06
C LEU A 206 -1.63 10.41 12.64
N LYS A 207 -2.94 10.22 12.42
CA LYS A 207 -4.00 10.97 13.10
C LYS A 207 -3.89 10.94 14.63
N LYS A 208 -3.40 9.83 15.19
CA LYS A 208 -3.18 9.67 16.64
C LYS A 208 -1.93 10.43 17.12
N LEU A 209 -1.06 10.84 16.20
CA LEU A 209 0.22 11.52 16.45
C LEU A 209 0.23 12.98 15.98
N LYS A 210 -0.94 13.59 15.76
CA LYS A 210 -1.06 14.96 15.23
C LYS A 210 -0.40 16.06 16.07
N ASN A 211 -0.10 15.79 17.34
CA ASN A 211 0.62 16.72 18.21
C ASN A 211 2.15 16.59 18.07
N ASN A 212 2.64 15.55 17.39
CA ASN A 212 4.07 15.26 17.21
C ASN A 212 4.57 15.73 15.83
N LEU A 213 4.22 16.96 15.47
CA LEU A 213 4.62 17.56 14.20
C LEU A 213 5.94 18.32 14.36
N ARG A 214 6.83 18.14 13.39
CA ARG A 214 8.06 18.93 13.24
C ARG A 214 8.01 19.89 12.04
N PHE A 215 6.88 19.93 11.32
CA PHE A 215 6.75 20.66 10.07
C PHE A 215 6.95 22.18 10.22
N SER A 216 6.39 22.78 11.27
CA SER A 216 6.55 24.21 11.56
C SER A 216 8.01 24.61 11.79
N SER A 217 8.85 23.68 12.23
CA SER A 217 10.28 23.90 12.39
C SER A 217 10.96 24.25 11.07
N PHE A 218 10.40 23.91 9.90
CA PHE A 218 10.94 24.27 8.58
C PHE A 218 10.52 25.65 8.05
N SER A 219 9.88 26.48 8.88
CA SER A 219 9.49 27.84 8.47
C SER A 219 10.67 28.66 7.95
N VAL A 220 10.43 29.37 6.84
CA VAL A 220 11.31 30.43 6.31
C VAL A 220 11.20 31.66 7.22
N GLU A 221 12.29 32.41 7.38
CA GLU A 221 12.27 33.66 8.15
C GLU A 221 11.19 34.63 7.61
N GLY A 222 10.34 35.13 8.52
CA GLY A 222 9.23 36.02 8.16
C GLY A 222 7.99 35.34 7.55
N LYS A 223 7.99 34.01 7.42
CA LYS A 223 6.81 33.21 7.03
C LYS A 223 6.52 32.16 8.10
N SER A 224 5.28 31.70 8.20
CA SER A 224 4.90 30.61 9.09
C SER A 224 4.49 29.40 8.27
N ALA A 225 5.22 28.30 8.38
CA ALA A 225 4.78 27.01 7.86
C ALA A 225 3.69 26.47 8.79
N PHE A 226 2.49 26.31 8.27
CA PHE A 226 1.35 25.72 8.96
C PHE A 226 0.87 24.50 8.18
N LEU A 227 0.53 23.43 8.90
CA LEU A 227 -0.06 22.23 8.35
C LEU A 227 -1.32 21.91 9.15
N ASP A 228 -2.47 21.89 8.47
CA ASP A 228 -3.66 21.27 9.03
C ASP A 228 -3.53 19.76 8.90
N ALA A 229 -3.02 19.11 9.96
CA ALA A 229 -2.71 17.69 9.91
C ALA A 229 -3.97 16.82 9.81
N ASP A 230 -5.10 17.25 10.39
CA ASP A 230 -6.34 16.47 10.32
C ASP A 230 -6.85 16.44 8.86
N ASP A 231 -7.03 17.62 8.24
CA ASP A 231 -7.49 17.74 6.85
C ASP A 231 -6.49 17.10 5.86
N TYR A 232 -5.19 17.34 6.06
CA TYR A 232 -4.15 16.80 5.19
C TYR A 232 -4.13 15.27 5.20
N ILE A 233 -4.19 14.66 6.39
CA ILE A 233 -4.21 13.20 6.51
C ILE A 233 -5.52 12.62 5.98
N ASP A 234 -6.67 13.26 6.24
CA ASP A 234 -7.98 12.85 5.74
C ASP A 234 -8.02 12.80 4.21
N ILE A 235 -7.45 13.81 3.54
CA ILE A 235 -7.35 13.85 2.08
C ILE A 235 -6.49 12.68 1.57
N LEU A 236 -5.33 12.43 2.19
CA LEU A 236 -4.42 11.37 1.76
C LEU A 236 -5.00 9.96 1.98
N GLU A 237 -5.69 9.74 3.10
CA GLU A 237 -6.34 8.46 3.42
C GLU A 237 -7.36 8.06 2.34
N ASN A 238 -8.15 9.02 1.87
CA ASN A 238 -9.25 8.78 0.94
C ASN A 238 -8.85 8.95 -0.53
N PHE A 239 -7.58 9.27 -0.82
CA PHE A 239 -7.17 9.68 -2.15
C PHE A 239 -7.18 8.54 -3.18
N LEU A 240 -6.72 7.35 -2.77
CA LEU A 240 -6.60 6.21 -3.67
C LEU A 240 -7.90 5.38 -3.66
N PRO A 241 -8.63 5.30 -4.78
CA PRO A 241 -9.90 4.59 -4.84
C PRO A 241 -9.71 3.08 -4.62
N LEU A 242 -10.74 2.41 -4.11
CA LEU A 242 -10.71 0.97 -3.89
C LEU A 242 -10.48 0.20 -5.20
N ARG A 243 -11.19 0.56 -6.27
CA ARG A 243 -10.94 0.01 -7.61
C ARG A 243 -9.68 0.64 -8.20
N GLU A 244 -8.72 -0.20 -8.57
CA GLU A 244 -7.55 0.23 -9.32
C GLU A 244 -7.98 0.92 -10.63
N PRO A 245 -7.56 2.18 -10.87
CA PRO A 245 -7.95 2.90 -12.06
C PRO A 245 -7.14 2.42 -13.28
N GLU A 246 -7.75 2.46 -14.46
CA GLU A 246 -7.07 2.15 -15.72
C GLU A 246 -5.88 3.11 -15.99
N ASN A 247 -6.02 4.38 -15.58
CA ASN A 247 -4.96 5.39 -15.69
C ASN A 247 -4.35 5.71 -14.32
N LYS A 248 -3.44 4.84 -13.84
CA LYS A 248 -2.68 5.07 -12.60
C LYS A 248 -1.76 6.28 -12.68
N THR A 249 -1.19 6.56 -13.85
CA THR A 249 -0.27 7.68 -14.05
C THR A 249 -0.87 9.01 -13.58
N ALA A 250 -2.08 9.34 -14.05
CA ALA A 250 -2.73 10.59 -13.69
C ALA A 250 -3.05 10.64 -12.18
N LEU A 251 -3.56 9.53 -11.63
CA LEU A 251 -3.90 9.43 -10.21
C LEU A 251 -2.66 9.61 -9.32
N TYR A 252 -1.58 8.87 -9.57
CA TYR A 252 -0.36 8.96 -8.77
C TYR A 252 0.29 10.33 -8.85
N LYS A 253 0.27 10.96 -10.02
CA LYS A 253 0.77 12.31 -10.18
C LYS A 253 -0.02 13.33 -9.35
N LEU A 254 -1.35 13.21 -9.33
CA LEU A 254 -2.21 14.03 -8.49
C LEU A 254 -1.95 13.74 -7.00
N PHE A 255 -1.81 12.47 -6.62
CA PHE A 255 -1.49 12.07 -5.26
C PHE A 255 -0.17 12.69 -4.79
N ILE A 256 0.91 12.57 -5.57
CA ILE A 256 2.20 13.16 -5.21
C ILE A 256 2.15 14.69 -5.20
N ARG A 257 1.34 15.31 -6.07
CA ARG A 257 1.11 16.75 -6.02
C ARG A 257 0.48 17.17 -4.71
N THR A 258 -0.54 16.45 -4.25
CA THR A 258 -1.21 16.69 -2.97
C THR A 258 -0.25 16.43 -1.80
N LEU A 259 0.47 15.30 -1.83
CA LEU A 259 1.46 14.93 -0.83
C LEU A 259 2.54 16.01 -0.67
N ALA A 260 3.07 16.54 -1.77
CA ALA A 260 4.17 17.49 -1.74
C ALA A 260 3.73 18.95 -1.62
N HIS A 261 2.42 19.26 -1.64
CA HIS A 261 1.91 20.63 -1.74
C HIS A 261 2.46 21.53 -0.65
N GLU A 262 2.49 21.02 0.58
CA GLU A 262 2.88 21.74 1.79
C GLU A 262 4.33 22.25 1.75
N TRP A 263 5.20 21.63 0.94
CA TRP A 263 6.61 22.01 0.80
C TRP A 263 6.83 23.24 -0.10
N GLU A 264 5.96 24.24 0.01
CA GLU A 264 5.96 25.45 -0.79
C GLU A 264 6.82 26.59 -0.21
N GLU A 265 6.59 27.84 -0.62
CA GLU A 265 7.52 28.95 -0.36
C GLU A 265 7.65 29.37 1.11
N SER A 266 6.77 28.91 1.98
CA SER A 266 6.85 29.11 3.44
C SER A 266 7.78 28.12 4.13
N VAL A 267 8.27 27.11 3.40
CA VAL A 267 9.02 25.95 3.93
C VAL A 267 10.40 25.85 3.28
N GLU A 268 11.44 25.81 4.11
CA GLU A 268 12.82 25.60 3.69
C GLU A 268 13.45 24.39 4.42
N PRO A 269 13.91 23.37 3.68
CA PRO A 269 14.66 22.26 4.25
C PRO A 269 15.91 22.75 4.98
N LYS A 270 16.00 22.48 6.28
CA LYS A 270 17.15 22.82 7.12
C LYS A 270 17.45 21.69 8.08
N ARG A 271 18.72 21.58 8.49
CA ARG A 271 19.16 20.58 9.46
C ARG A 271 18.64 20.98 10.84
N LEU A 272 17.81 20.13 11.43
CA LEU A 272 17.32 20.26 12.80
C LEU A 272 18.19 19.36 13.67
N ASP A 273 18.84 19.87 14.72
CA ASP A 273 19.57 19.07 15.74
C ASP A 273 20.48 17.95 15.21
N GLU A 274 21.23 18.22 14.13
CA GLU A 274 22.07 17.23 13.43
C GLU A 274 21.33 16.03 12.79
N ASP A 275 20.00 16.05 12.74
CA ASP A 275 19.16 15.04 12.08
C ASP A 275 19.30 15.11 10.55
N GLN A 276 20.30 14.38 10.06
CA GLN A 276 20.66 14.34 8.65
C GLN A 276 19.63 13.59 7.79
N VAL A 277 18.85 12.70 8.39
CA VAL A 277 17.84 11.88 7.70
C VAL A 277 16.63 12.74 7.39
N THR A 278 16.10 13.43 8.39
CA THR A 278 14.99 14.38 8.22
C THR A 278 15.38 15.50 7.27
N PHE A 279 16.63 15.98 7.35
CA PHE A 279 17.16 16.91 6.36
C PHE A 279 17.14 16.35 4.94
N ALA A 280 17.51 15.08 4.75
CA ALA A 280 17.44 14.43 3.44
C ALA A 280 15.99 14.33 2.93
N PHE A 281 15.07 13.88 3.79
CA PHE A 281 13.65 13.71 3.43
C PHE A 281 12.95 15.03 3.10
N SER A 282 13.18 16.09 3.89
CA SER A 282 12.63 17.42 3.60
C SER A 282 13.13 17.97 2.25
N TRP A 283 14.40 17.78 1.90
CA TRP A 283 14.92 18.13 0.58
C TRP A 283 14.29 17.32 -0.55
N ILE A 284 14.12 16.00 -0.37
CA ILE A 284 13.44 15.14 -1.35
C ILE A 284 12.03 15.66 -1.63
N MET A 285 11.27 16.00 -0.59
CA MET A 285 9.92 16.52 -0.75
C MET A 285 9.88 17.92 -1.37
N LYS A 286 10.79 18.81 -0.97
CA LYS A 286 10.94 20.13 -1.60
C LYS A 286 11.22 20.04 -3.09
N MET A 287 12.13 19.15 -3.49
CA MET A 287 12.44 18.90 -4.90
C MET A 287 11.25 18.31 -5.64
N THR A 288 10.55 17.34 -5.03
CA THR A 288 9.33 16.73 -5.58
C THR A 288 8.26 17.78 -5.88
N ARG A 289 7.98 18.67 -4.91
CA ARG A 289 7.05 19.80 -5.06
C ARG A 289 7.45 20.70 -6.22
N ASN A 290 8.71 21.13 -6.25
CA ASN A 290 9.21 22.04 -7.27
C ASN A 290 9.14 21.45 -8.68
N TRP A 291 9.52 20.17 -8.83
CA TRP A 291 9.48 19.49 -10.12
C TRP A 291 8.06 19.31 -10.65
N ILE A 292 7.10 18.98 -9.77
CA ILE A 292 5.67 18.92 -10.15
C ILE A 292 5.16 20.28 -10.57
N ALA A 293 5.49 21.34 -9.83
CA ALA A 293 4.98 22.69 -10.11
C ALA A 293 5.51 23.25 -11.44
N HIS A 294 6.79 23.02 -11.76
CA HIS A 294 7.44 23.69 -12.89
C HIS A 294 7.61 22.85 -14.16
N ASN A 295 7.48 21.52 -14.06
CA ASN A 295 7.68 20.56 -15.16
C ASN A 295 6.53 19.52 -15.21
N SER A 296 5.32 19.99 -14.90
CA SER A 296 4.09 19.19 -14.75
C SER A 296 3.71 18.35 -15.97
N THR A 297 4.33 18.50 -17.14
CA THR A 297 4.03 17.74 -18.36
C THR A 297 5.04 16.65 -18.68
N SER A 298 6.23 16.64 -18.06
CA SER A 298 7.34 15.75 -18.46
C SER A 298 7.98 14.96 -17.32
N ILE A 299 7.55 15.19 -16.08
CA ILE A 299 8.07 14.51 -14.90
C ILE A 299 6.91 13.80 -14.19
N PHE A 300 7.20 12.61 -13.64
CA PHE A 300 6.28 11.74 -12.92
C PHE A 300 5.11 11.23 -13.77
N THR A 301 5.37 10.96 -15.05
CA THR A 301 4.37 10.33 -15.94
C THR A 301 4.38 8.79 -15.87
N ASN A 302 5.41 8.19 -15.30
CA ASN A 302 5.55 6.74 -15.14
C ASN A 302 5.87 6.35 -13.70
N LEU A 303 5.15 6.93 -12.74
CA LEU A 303 5.24 6.50 -11.34
C LEU A 303 4.69 5.09 -11.18
N ILE A 304 5.40 4.27 -10.41
CA ILE A 304 4.92 2.96 -9.94
C ILE A 304 4.74 2.98 -8.42
N GLU A 305 4.11 1.94 -7.89
CA GLU A 305 3.60 1.88 -6.52
C GLU A 305 4.71 2.11 -5.48
N LYS A 306 5.87 1.51 -5.69
CA LYS A 306 7.03 1.68 -4.80
C LYS A 306 7.60 3.10 -4.81
N ASP A 307 7.50 3.83 -5.92
CA ASP A 307 7.97 5.22 -6.01
C ASP A 307 7.01 6.12 -5.20
N VAL A 308 5.70 5.86 -5.27
CA VAL A 308 4.69 6.55 -4.46
C VAL A 308 4.88 6.26 -2.97
N ALA A 309 5.09 4.99 -2.62
CA ALA A 309 5.38 4.56 -1.25
C ALA A 309 6.64 5.23 -0.67
N TYR A 310 7.71 5.31 -1.46
CA TYR A 310 8.94 5.99 -1.05
C TYR A 310 8.68 7.46 -0.69
N LEU A 311 8.00 8.20 -1.57
CA LEU A 311 7.70 9.61 -1.33
C LEU A 311 6.76 9.79 -0.14
N PHE A 312 5.78 8.90 0.03
CA PHE A 312 4.89 8.91 1.19
C PHE A 312 5.68 8.74 2.49
N ILE A 313 6.54 7.72 2.60
CA ILE A 313 7.37 7.48 3.79
C ILE A 313 8.30 8.66 4.07
N CYS A 314 9.02 9.15 3.05
CA CYS A 314 9.89 10.32 3.20
C CYS A 314 9.11 11.54 3.72
N ASN A 315 7.93 11.79 3.17
CA ASN A 315 7.09 12.90 3.59
C ASN A 315 6.62 12.75 5.04
N MET A 316 6.10 11.58 5.42
CA MET A 316 5.59 11.37 6.77
C MET A 316 6.71 11.44 7.81
N ARG A 317 7.88 10.86 7.55
CA ARG A 317 9.05 11.00 8.43
C ARG A 317 9.64 12.40 8.47
N ALA A 318 9.41 13.22 7.44
CA ALA A 318 9.82 14.63 7.46
C ALA A 318 8.84 15.52 8.23
N ILE A 319 7.53 15.23 8.17
CA ILE A 319 6.47 16.01 8.83
C ILE A 319 6.29 15.63 10.30
N PHE A 320 6.32 14.33 10.61
CA PHE A 320 6.05 13.76 11.93
C PHE A 320 7.32 13.28 12.62
N ASP A 321 7.36 13.43 13.95
CA ASP A 321 8.34 12.74 14.77
C ASP A 321 7.87 11.32 15.11
N LEU A 322 8.42 10.34 14.39
CA LEU A 322 8.09 8.92 14.52
C LEU A 322 9.21 8.10 15.21
N GLY A 323 10.20 8.76 15.82
CA GLY A 323 11.31 8.08 16.48
C GLY A 323 12.19 7.24 15.55
N SER A 324 12.80 6.17 16.10
CA SER A 324 13.86 5.40 15.44
C SER A 324 13.41 4.03 14.90
N ASN A 325 12.25 3.52 15.34
CA ASN A 325 11.70 2.22 14.93
C ASN A 325 10.85 2.36 13.68
N ALA A 326 10.82 1.33 12.83
CA ALA A 326 9.88 1.31 11.71
C ALA A 326 8.45 1.16 12.22
N GLU A 327 7.53 1.94 11.64
CA GLU A 327 6.10 1.79 11.90
C GLU A 327 5.52 0.68 11.03
N ARG A 328 4.44 0.03 11.52
CA ARG A 328 3.84 -1.12 10.83
C ARG A 328 3.41 -0.79 9.40
N TYR A 329 2.88 0.41 9.15
CA TYR A 329 2.48 0.84 7.81
C TYR A 329 3.70 1.05 6.89
N GLU A 330 4.85 1.45 7.43
CA GLU A 330 6.08 1.63 6.66
C GLU A 330 6.66 0.29 6.26
N GLU A 331 6.71 -0.69 7.18
CA GLU A 331 7.11 -2.06 6.86
C GLU A 331 6.26 -2.62 5.73
N TYR A 332 4.96 -2.39 5.83
CA TYR A 332 4.00 -2.82 4.83
C TYR A 332 4.20 -2.17 3.45
N LEU A 333 4.53 -0.88 3.41
CA LEU A 333 4.88 -0.17 2.18
C LEU A 333 6.25 -0.59 1.64
N LEU A 334 7.21 -0.92 2.50
CA LEU A 334 8.55 -1.38 2.12
C LEU A 334 8.52 -2.75 1.44
N GLU A 335 7.50 -3.58 1.71
CA GLU A 335 7.29 -4.83 0.97
C GLU A 335 7.11 -4.63 -0.56
N LEU A 336 6.70 -3.44 -1.02
CA LEU A 336 6.63 -3.12 -2.46
C LEU A 336 7.99 -3.17 -3.16
N PHE A 337 9.09 -3.14 -2.40
CA PHE A 337 10.45 -3.23 -2.91
C PHE A 337 10.95 -4.69 -3.01
N VAL A 338 10.22 -5.63 -2.40
CA VAL A 338 10.57 -7.04 -2.37
C VAL A 338 9.88 -7.74 -3.53
N LYS A 339 10.66 -8.34 -4.44
CA LYS A 339 10.11 -9.32 -5.38
C LYS A 339 9.99 -10.66 -4.66
N GLU A 340 8.88 -11.36 -4.87
CA GLU A 340 8.59 -12.69 -4.29
C GLU A 340 9.69 -13.74 -4.52
N THR A 341 10.50 -13.58 -5.58
CA THR A 341 11.59 -14.50 -5.92
C THR A 341 12.97 -14.08 -5.39
N GLU A 342 13.07 -13.00 -4.62
CA GLU A 342 14.35 -12.36 -4.28
C GLU A 342 14.53 -12.10 -2.77
N THR A 343 14.12 -12.99 -1.86
CA THR A 343 14.39 -12.80 -0.41
C THR A 343 15.90 -12.74 -0.08
N GLY A 344 16.75 -13.44 -0.84
CA GLY A 344 18.22 -13.36 -0.73
C GLY A 344 18.81 -11.97 -1.07
N ASN A 345 17.97 -11.05 -1.55
CA ASN A 345 18.37 -9.77 -2.08
C ASN A 345 18.33 -8.62 -1.06
N ILE A 346 17.36 -8.64 -0.16
CA ILE A 346 17.29 -7.66 0.93
C ILE A 346 18.43 -7.92 1.90
N GLU A 347 18.70 -9.18 2.25
CA GLU A 347 19.82 -9.53 3.12
C GLU A 347 21.17 -9.18 2.49
N ASP A 348 21.34 -9.34 1.19
CA ASP A 348 22.54 -8.84 0.48
C ASP A 348 22.63 -7.31 0.52
N SER A 349 21.51 -6.61 0.32
CA SER A 349 21.46 -5.15 0.42
C SER A 349 21.79 -4.68 1.84
N LYS A 350 21.19 -5.30 2.85
CA LYS A 350 21.45 -5.06 4.27
C LYS A 350 22.91 -5.31 4.62
N ARG A 351 23.50 -6.41 4.16
CA ARG A 351 24.93 -6.69 4.30
C ARG A 351 25.78 -5.57 3.68
N LYS A 352 25.49 -5.17 2.43
CA LYS A 352 26.21 -4.06 1.77
C LYS A 352 26.10 -2.75 2.54
N ILE A 353 24.94 -2.47 3.12
CA ILE A 353 24.73 -1.30 3.98
C ILE A 353 25.57 -1.39 5.27
N MET A 354 25.54 -2.53 5.96
CA MET A 354 26.34 -2.75 7.17
C MET A 354 27.85 -2.71 6.90
N GLU A 355 28.28 -3.20 5.74
CA GLU A 355 29.67 -3.12 5.26
C GLU A 355 30.07 -1.75 4.70
N LYS A 356 29.15 -0.78 4.67
CA LYS A 356 29.38 0.58 4.13
C LYS A 356 29.77 0.59 2.64
N ASN A 357 29.35 -0.44 1.90
CA ASN A 357 29.61 -0.66 0.49
C ASN A 357 28.57 0.03 -0.41
N ILE A 358 28.54 1.38 -0.40
CA ILE A 358 27.56 2.16 -1.18
C ILE A 358 28.26 2.84 -2.37
N PRO A 359 27.85 2.59 -3.63
CA PRO A 359 28.59 3.02 -4.82
C PRO A 359 28.39 4.50 -5.19
N LEU A 360 28.37 5.41 -4.21
CA LEU A 360 28.07 6.84 -4.40
C LEU A 360 28.99 7.49 -5.45
N VAL A 361 30.31 7.33 -5.33
CA VAL A 361 31.29 7.96 -6.24
C VAL A 361 31.02 7.59 -7.70
N LYS A 362 30.81 6.30 -7.99
CA LYS A 362 30.59 5.80 -9.36
C LYS A 362 29.38 6.46 -10.02
N HIS A 363 28.29 6.61 -9.26
CA HIS A 363 27.07 7.20 -9.78
C HIS A 363 27.18 8.72 -9.87
N TYR A 364 27.62 9.42 -8.82
CA TYR A 364 27.62 10.89 -8.82
C TYR A 364 28.67 11.52 -9.74
N VAL A 365 29.87 10.93 -9.89
CA VAL A 365 30.91 11.49 -10.78
C VAL A 365 30.39 11.65 -12.23
N SER A 366 29.48 10.77 -12.66
CA SER A 366 28.85 10.88 -13.98
C SER A 366 27.96 12.13 -14.14
N TYR A 367 27.37 12.64 -13.06
CA TYR A 367 26.56 13.86 -13.06
C TYR A 367 27.41 15.14 -12.98
N PHE A 368 28.62 15.06 -12.42
CA PHE A 368 29.51 16.21 -12.20
C PHE A 368 30.41 16.57 -13.39
N ASN A 369 30.45 15.73 -14.44
CA ASN A 369 31.43 15.85 -15.53
C ASN A 369 31.12 16.86 -16.65
N GLU A 370 30.23 17.83 -16.43
CA GLU A 370 30.01 18.92 -17.40
C GLU A 370 30.04 20.30 -16.73
N LYS A 371 31.20 20.99 -16.82
CA LYS A 371 31.37 22.47 -16.67
C LYS A 371 30.73 23.18 -15.45
N THR A 372 30.17 22.47 -14.47
CA THR A 372 29.48 23.08 -13.32
C THR A 372 30.49 23.41 -12.22
N LYS A 373 30.66 24.71 -11.93
CA LYS A 373 31.48 25.20 -10.80
C LYS A 373 30.89 24.84 -9.41
N ARG A 374 29.82 24.05 -9.34
CA ARG A 374 29.05 23.76 -8.11
C ARG A 374 29.32 22.32 -7.65
N THR A 375 29.55 22.15 -6.35
CA THR A 375 30.01 20.87 -5.79
C THR A 375 28.93 20.07 -5.06
N LYS A 376 27.74 20.65 -4.82
CA LYS A 376 26.67 19.98 -4.05
C LYS A 376 25.59 19.33 -4.94
N VAL A 377 25.31 18.03 -4.79
CA VAL A 377 24.32 17.29 -5.61
C VAL A 377 22.90 17.83 -5.46
N HIS A 378 22.46 18.23 -4.26
CA HIS A 378 21.15 18.89 -4.13
C HIS A 378 21.09 20.20 -4.92
N ASN A 379 22.19 20.96 -4.99
CA ASN A 379 22.24 22.14 -5.84
C ASN A 379 22.22 21.78 -7.32
N ILE A 380 22.84 20.67 -7.73
CA ILE A 380 22.74 20.18 -9.12
C ILE A 380 21.31 19.77 -9.45
N LEU A 381 20.66 18.99 -8.59
CA LEU A 381 19.29 18.53 -8.83
C LEU A 381 18.25 19.67 -8.68
N HIS A 382 18.53 20.64 -7.81
CA HIS A 382 17.79 21.89 -7.70
C HIS A 382 18.03 22.80 -8.91
N ASP A 383 19.22 22.87 -9.48
CA ASP A 383 19.53 23.67 -10.67
C ASP A 383 19.03 23.02 -11.96
N LEU A 384 18.95 21.70 -12.00
CA LEU A 384 18.29 20.97 -13.07
C LEU A 384 16.86 21.50 -13.27
N GLN A 385 16.16 21.92 -12.20
CA GLN A 385 14.88 22.64 -12.25
C GLN A 385 14.88 23.84 -13.23
N ASN A 386 16.00 24.56 -13.34
CA ASN A 386 16.14 25.77 -14.14
C ASN A 386 16.41 25.48 -15.62
N ASN A 387 16.69 24.23 -16.01
CA ASN A 387 17.06 23.86 -17.38
C ASN A 387 16.03 22.92 -18.03
N LYS A 388 14.81 23.45 -18.21
CA LYS A 388 13.61 22.70 -18.64
C LYS A 388 13.80 21.92 -19.94
N GLU A 389 14.61 22.41 -20.89
CA GLU A 389 14.83 21.73 -22.18
C GLU A 389 15.77 20.52 -22.08
N ARG A 390 16.88 20.65 -21.35
CA ARG A 390 17.81 19.53 -21.07
C ARG A 390 17.16 18.44 -20.22
N LEU A 391 16.15 18.82 -19.44
CA LEU A 391 15.43 17.93 -18.54
C LEU A 391 14.41 17.03 -19.24
N LYS A 392 13.70 17.54 -20.24
CA LYS A 392 12.71 16.75 -21.00
C LYS A 392 13.32 15.52 -21.67
N THR A 393 14.60 15.56 -22.03
CA THR A 393 15.28 14.48 -22.75
C THR A 393 15.79 13.34 -21.86
N LYS A 394 15.77 13.50 -20.52
CA LYS A 394 16.29 12.50 -19.57
C LYS A 394 15.26 11.45 -19.12
N GLY A 395 13.96 11.74 -19.26
CA GLY A 395 12.86 10.84 -18.90
C GLY A 395 12.61 10.72 -17.40
N ASP A 396 11.47 10.13 -17.02
CA ASP A 396 11.01 10.02 -15.61
C ASP A 396 11.96 9.24 -14.71
N ASP A 397 12.51 8.14 -15.20
CA ASP A 397 13.35 7.24 -14.40
C ASP A 397 14.61 7.96 -13.88
N PHE A 398 15.14 8.89 -14.66
CA PHE A 398 16.26 9.73 -14.23
C PHE A 398 15.90 10.58 -13.00
N PHE A 399 14.72 11.22 -13.01
CA PHE A 399 14.28 12.08 -11.90
C PHE A 399 13.97 11.28 -10.65
N ILE A 400 13.21 10.20 -10.81
CA ILE A 400 12.86 9.33 -9.69
C ILE A 400 14.12 8.73 -9.08
N THR A 401 15.02 8.16 -9.89
CA THR A 401 16.31 7.67 -9.41
C THR A 401 17.12 8.78 -8.74
N GLY A 402 17.06 10.01 -9.26
CA GLY A 402 17.66 11.19 -8.64
C GLY A 402 17.14 11.46 -7.22
N LEU A 403 15.84 11.28 -6.95
CA LEU A 403 15.26 11.43 -5.60
C LEU A 403 15.71 10.31 -4.66
N TYR A 404 15.84 9.08 -5.14
CA TYR A 404 16.46 8.00 -4.38
C TYR A 404 17.93 8.33 -4.06
N HIS A 405 18.67 8.84 -5.05
CA HIS A 405 20.05 9.28 -4.85
C HIS A 405 20.17 10.49 -3.91
N CYS A 406 19.19 11.39 -3.83
CA CYS A 406 19.19 12.47 -2.85
C CYS A 406 19.31 11.93 -1.42
N PHE A 407 18.60 10.86 -1.09
CA PHE A 407 18.65 10.24 0.24
C PHE A 407 20.09 9.87 0.59
N TRP A 408 20.75 9.08 -0.24
CA TRP A 408 22.11 8.61 0.00
C TRP A 408 23.13 9.74 0.05
N TYR A 409 22.98 10.73 -0.84
CA TYR A 409 23.88 11.86 -0.89
C TYR A 409 23.77 12.77 0.33
N LEU A 410 22.54 13.10 0.74
CA LEU A 410 22.32 14.05 1.83
C LEU A 410 22.60 13.45 3.19
N THR A 411 22.51 12.12 3.32
CA THR A 411 22.90 11.38 4.52
C THR A 411 24.40 11.09 4.58
N SER A 412 25.07 10.79 3.46
CA SER A 412 26.52 10.57 3.45
C SER A 412 27.28 11.85 3.08
N GLU A 413 27.76 12.60 4.08
CA GLU A 413 28.52 13.84 3.85
C GLU A 413 29.71 13.60 2.90
N HIS A 414 29.92 14.53 1.96
CA HIS A 414 31.05 14.49 1.04
C HIS A 414 32.09 15.53 1.45
N ASP A 415 33.35 15.16 1.35
CA ASP A 415 34.49 16.05 1.41
C ASP A 415 35.03 16.21 -0.03
N ASP A 416 34.95 17.45 -0.54
CA ASP A 416 35.54 17.85 -1.81
C ASP A 416 37.06 17.96 -1.61
N LYS A 417 37.78 16.84 -1.74
CA LYS A 417 39.23 16.91 -1.68
C LYS A 417 39.76 17.60 -2.94
N LYS A 418 40.32 18.78 -2.71
CA LYS A 418 41.14 19.66 -3.56
C LYS A 418 41.29 19.21 -5.01
N ASP A 419 40.86 20.07 -5.92
CA ASP A 419 41.24 20.09 -7.32
C ASP A 419 42.77 19.87 -7.45
N LYS A 420 43.18 18.72 -7.98
CA LYS A 420 44.60 18.44 -8.29
C LYS A 420 44.83 18.62 -9.78
N ALA A 421 45.72 19.54 -10.12
CA ALA A 421 46.32 19.60 -11.43
C ALA A 421 47.06 18.28 -11.71
N ALA A 422 46.62 17.56 -12.73
CA ALA A 422 47.30 16.44 -13.32
C ALA A 422 47.77 16.86 -14.71
N GLU A 423 49.07 16.88 -14.92
CA GLU A 423 49.65 17.19 -16.23
C GLU A 423 49.25 16.09 -17.23
N ASN A 424 48.81 16.50 -18.42
CA ASN A 424 48.56 15.57 -19.49
C ASN A 424 49.91 15.00 -19.97
N ARG A 425 50.11 13.70 -19.74
CA ARG A 425 51.34 13.00 -20.15
C ARG A 425 51.61 13.06 -21.66
N ASN A 426 50.59 13.34 -22.47
CA ASN A 426 50.68 13.37 -23.93
C ASN A 426 50.71 14.81 -24.51
N ASP A 427 50.38 15.84 -23.72
CA ASP A 427 50.45 17.24 -24.13
C ASP A 427 50.84 18.11 -22.91
N PRO A 428 52.11 18.50 -22.77
CA PRO A 428 52.59 19.26 -21.62
C PRO A 428 51.98 20.67 -21.49
N ASN A 429 51.24 21.15 -22.51
CA ASN A 429 50.48 22.40 -22.43
C ASN A 429 49.04 22.22 -21.92
N GLN A 430 48.61 20.99 -21.61
CA GLN A 430 47.30 20.70 -21.04
C GLN A 430 47.42 20.22 -19.59
N VAL A 431 46.70 20.90 -18.70
CA VAL A 431 46.54 20.50 -17.30
C VAL A 431 45.10 20.06 -17.09
N TYR A 432 44.89 18.81 -16.67
CA TYR A 432 43.59 18.36 -16.21
C TYR A 432 43.43 18.70 -14.74
N ILE A 433 42.29 19.28 -14.38
CA ILE A 433 41.91 19.37 -12.97
C ILE A 433 41.15 18.10 -12.63
N SER A 434 41.79 17.23 -11.86
CA SER A 434 41.15 16.06 -11.26
C SER A 434 40.51 16.45 -9.93
N ARG A 435 39.19 16.31 -9.83
CA ARG A 435 38.43 16.53 -8.60
C ARG A 435 38.19 15.20 -7.91
N PHE A 436 38.59 15.09 -6.65
CA PHE A 436 38.43 13.87 -5.86
C PHE A 436 37.25 14.03 -4.90
N TYR A 437 36.25 13.19 -5.07
CA TYR A 437 35.11 13.10 -4.16
C TYR A 437 35.34 11.98 -3.15
N THR A 438 35.31 12.30 -1.86
CA THR A 438 35.26 11.29 -0.79
C THR A 438 33.97 11.42 -0.02
N PHE A 439 33.26 10.32 0.21
CA PHE A 439 32.04 10.29 1.00
C PHE A 439 32.33 9.67 2.37
N LYS A 440 31.99 10.36 3.45
CA LYS A 440 31.92 9.76 4.79
C LYS A 440 30.66 8.90 4.80
N CYS A 441 30.84 7.58 4.87
CA CYS A 441 29.69 6.69 4.86
C CYS A 441 28.85 6.90 6.13
N PHE A 442 27.60 7.28 5.94
CA PHE A 442 26.59 7.36 6.98
C PHE A 442 26.32 5.97 7.57
N ASP A 443 26.02 5.91 8.85
CA ASP A 443 25.67 4.65 9.51
C ASP A 443 24.16 4.43 9.46
N TYR A 444 23.68 3.71 8.44
CA TYR A 444 22.27 3.37 8.33
C TYR A 444 21.84 2.25 9.29
N SER A 445 22.76 1.62 10.02
CA SER A 445 22.45 0.61 11.04
C SER A 445 22.11 1.20 12.40
N GLN A 446 22.22 2.53 12.56
CA GLN A 446 21.96 3.23 13.81
C GLN A 446 20.49 3.20 14.26
N SER A 447 19.55 2.83 13.38
CA SER A 447 18.16 2.60 13.77
C SER A 447 17.49 1.49 12.95
N ASP A 448 16.48 0.87 13.54
CA ASP A 448 15.69 -0.18 12.90
C ASP A 448 15.00 0.33 11.63
N PHE A 449 14.36 1.51 11.70
CA PHE A 449 13.76 2.15 10.53
C PHE A 449 14.78 2.38 9.42
N LEU A 450 15.94 2.97 9.75
CA LEU A 450 16.95 3.32 8.74
C LEU A 450 17.52 2.08 8.07
N LEU A 451 17.78 1.02 8.83
CA LEU A 451 18.31 -0.21 8.29
C LEU A 451 17.29 -0.86 7.34
N LYS A 452 16.02 -0.95 7.75
CA LYS A 452 14.95 -1.47 6.90
C LYS A 452 14.77 -0.61 5.66
N PHE A 453 14.56 0.69 5.82
CA PHE A 453 14.32 1.63 4.73
C PHE A 453 15.46 1.60 3.70
N SER A 454 16.71 1.78 4.16
CA SER A 454 17.90 1.80 3.30
C SER A 454 18.10 0.48 2.55
N SER A 455 17.89 -0.67 3.20
CA SER A 455 18.03 -1.99 2.59
C SER A 455 17.01 -2.22 1.47
N HIS A 456 15.76 -1.80 1.66
CA HIS A 456 14.70 -1.96 0.66
C HIS A 456 14.88 -1.04 -0.55
N ILE A 457 15.31 0.21 -0.34
CA ILE A 457 15.50 1.16 -1.45
C ILE A 457 16.84 1.00 -2.18
N TYR A 458 17.81 0.29 -1.60
CA TYR A 458 19.18 0.16 -2.13
C TYR A 458 19.19 -0.26 -3.60
N ARG A 459 18.41 -1.27 -3.96
CA ARG A 459 18.36 -1.74 -5.35
C ARG A 459 17.71 -0.76 -6.28
N ARG A 460 16.56 -0.20 -5.90
CA ARG A 460 15.92 0.85 -6.69
C ARG A 460 16.87 2.04 -6.94
N SER A 461 17.78 2.28 -5.99
CA SER A 461 18.79 3.32 -6.07
C SER A 461 19.94 2.96 -7.01
N PHE A 462 20.55 1.76 -6.89
CA PHE A 462 21.83 1.48 -7.55
C PHE A 462 21.80 0.35 -8.59
N LEU A 463 20.84 -0.57 -8.50
CA LEU A 463 20.69 -1.67 -9.43
C LEU A 463 19.53 -1.35 -10.36
N ARG A 464 19.85 -0.99 -11.61
CA ARG A 464 18.82 -0.68 -12.60
C ARG A 464 17.84 -1.85 -12.73
N PRO A 465 16.52 -1.59 -12.86
CA PRO A 465 15.61 -2.61 -13.34
C PRO A 465 16.01 -2.93 -14.79
N ASN A 466 16.55 -4.12 -15.00
CA ASN A 466 16.98 -4.70 -16.29
C ASN A 466 18.26 -4.10 -16.89
N GLN A 467 19.40 -4.70 -16.51
CA GLN A 467 20.08 -5.56 -17.49
C GLN A 467 19.52 -6.97 -17.36
#